data_AF-A0A3L6DXY8-F1
#
_entry.id   AF-A0A3L6DXY8-F1
#
_cell.length_a   1.000
_cell.length_b   1.000
_cell.length_c   1.000
_cell.angle_alpha   90.00
_cell.angle_beta   90.00
_cell.angle_gamma   90.00
#
_symmetry.space_group_name_H-M   'P 1'
#
loop_
_entity.id
_entity.type
_entity.pdbx_description
1 polymer ?
#
loop_
_entity_poly.entity_id
_entity_poly.type
_entity_poly.pdbx_seq_one_letter_code
_entity_poly.pdbx_strand_id
1 'polypeptide(L)'
;MSDEALKNQLIEELTTLFSRRGSRIQDFNLPNRSDSYNQMNSNRFIDDELSYDIDTMQTESEILVSGLNSEQLHAFTAITETVLSNKPGFFRIRIRWHR
;
A
#
# COMPACT_ATOMS: atom_id res chain seq x y z
N MET A 1 -0.56 11.13 -15.03
CA MET A 1 -1.81 11.75 -14.52
C MET A 1 -2.80 11.74 -15.67
N SER A 2 -3.97 11.13 -15.53
CA SER A 2 -5.01 11.16 -16.57
C SER A 2 -5.84 12.44 -16.47
N ASP A 3 -6.45 12.86 -17.58
CA ASP A 3 -7.34 14.03 -17.61
C ASP A 3 -8.50 13.91 -16.60
N GLU A 4 -9.00 12.70 -16.36
CA GLU A 4 -10.05 12.45 -15.37
C GLU A 4 -9.55 12.70 -13.93
N ALA A 5 -8.30 12.32 -13.62
CA ALA A 5 -7.71 12.59 -12.31
C ALA A 5 -7.53 14.10 -12.07
N LEU A 6 -7.07 14.83 -13.09
CA LEU A 6 -6.93 16.30 -13.03
C LEU A 6 -8.28 17.00 -12.84
N LYS A 7 -9.31 16.55 -13.56
CA LYS A 7 -10.67 17.06 -13.43
C LYS A 7 -11.24 16.82 -12.04
N ASN A 8 -11.07 15.63 -11.47
CA ASN A 8 -11.56 15.32 -10.13
C ASN A 8 -10.85 16.14 -9.04
N GLN A 9 -9.54 16.32 -9.16
CA GLN A 9 -8.76 17.20 -8.27
C GLN A 9 -9.26 18.66 -8.34
N LEU A 10 -9.51 19.17 -9.55
CA LEU A 10 -10.06 20.52 -9.73
C LEU A 10 -11.43 20.67 -9.06
N ILE A 11 -12.31 19.67 -9.19
CA ILE A 11 -13.63 19.68 -8.54
C ILE A 11 -13.48 19.67 -7.01
N GLU A 12 -12.49 18.97 -6.46
CA GLU A 12 -12.20 18.97 -5.02
C GLU A 12 -11.72 20.34 -4.49
N GLU A 13 -10.78 20.97 -5.19
CA GLU A 13 -10.30 22.30 -4.83
C GLU A 13 -11.43 23.34 -4.90
N LEU A 14 -12.27 23.28 -5.94
CA LEU A 14 -13.46 24.12 -6.05
C LEU A 14 -14.45 23.85 -4.91
N THR A 15 -14.66 22.59 -4.53
CA THR A 15 -15.58 22.22 -3.43
C THR A 15 -15.11 22.88 -2.13
N THR A 16 -13.81 22.83 -1.88
CA THR A 16 -13.18 23.43 -0.69
C THR A 16 -13.31 24.95 -0.70
N LEU A 17 -13.06 25.59 -1.85
CA LEU A 17 -13.17 27.04 -2.02
C LEU A 17 -14.61 27.55 -1.84
N PHE A 18 -15.60 26.86 -2.42
CA PHE A 18 -17.00 27.22 -2.26
C PHE A 18 -17.47 27.02 -0.82
N SER A 19 -17.10 25.89 -0.19
CA SER A 19 -17.42 25.62 1.22
C SER A 19 -16.87 26.70 2.15
N ARG A 20 -15.63 27.15 1.89
CA ARG A 20 -15.00 28.25 2.63
C ARG A 20 -15.72 29.60 2.46
N ARG A 21 -16.42 29.80 1.34
CA ARG A 21 -17.24 31.00 1.07
C ARG A 21 -18.72 30.84 1.45
N GLY A 22 -19.09 29.73 2.08
CA GLY A 22 -20.47 29.45 2.49
C GLY A 22 -21.41 29.07 1.34
N SER A 23 -20.87 28.70 0.18
CA SER A 23 -21.64 28.24 -0.99
C SER A 23 -21.45 26.74 -1.18
N ARG A 24 -22.46 26.04 -1.70
CA ARG A 24 -22.31 24.62 -2.05
C ARG A 24 -21.88 24.53 -3.51
N ILE A 25 -20.94 23.64 -3.80
CA ILE A 25 -20.52 23.41 -5.19
C ILE A 25 -21.69 22.87 -6.06
N GLN A 26 -22.68 22.24 -5.43
CA GLN A 26 -23.91 21.73 -6.05
C GLN A 26 -24.82 22.86 -6.58
N ASP A 27 -24.67 24.08 -6.05
CA ASP A 27 -25.42 25.25 -6.54
C ASP A 27 -24.87 25.74 -7.89
N PHE A 28 -23.68 25.25 -8.28
CA PHE A 28 -23.07 25.49 -9.57
C PHE A 28 -23.28 24.25 -10.44
N ASN A 29 -23.66 24.47 -11.71
CA ASN A 29 -23.98 23.40 -12.66
C ASN A 29 -22.70 22.71 -13.20
N LEU A 30 -21.86 22.23 -12.27
CA LEU A 30 -20.57 21.61 -12.54
C LEU A 30 -20.72 20.10 -12.70
N PRO A 31 -19.85 19.45 -13.50
CA PRO A 31 -19.83 18.01 -13.61
C PRO A 31 -19.60 17.35 -12.24
N ASN A 32 -20.33 16.26 -11.97
CA ASN A 32 -20.08 15.45 -10.78
C ASN A 32 -18.71 14.76 -10.87
N ARG A 33 -18.14 14.43 -9.70
CA ARG A 33 -16.93 13.60 -9.62
C ARG A 33 -17.22 12.23 -10.21
N SER A 34 -16.24 11.63 -10.89
CA SER A 34 -16.39 10.24 -11.34
C SER A 34 -16.44 9.31 -10.13
N ASP A 35 -17.26 8.25 -10.20
CA ASP A 35 -17.36 7.26 -9.11
C ASP A 35 -16.02 6.60 -8.78
N SER A 36 -15.11 6.54 -9.75
CA SER A 36 -13.72 6.08 -9.58
C SER A 36 -12.87 6.96 -8.66
N TYR A 37 -13.26 8.22 -8.41
CA TYR A 37 -12.55 9.09 -7.46
C TYR A 37 -12.94 8.83 -6.00
N ASN A 38 -14.13 8.27 -5.74
CA ASN A 38 -14.49 7.83 -4.40
C ASN A 38 -13.61 6.66 -3.94
N GLN A 39 -13.07 5.86 -4.88
CA GLN A 39 -12.03 4.86 -4.59
C GLN A 39 -10.66 5.50 -4.29
N MET A 40 -10.33 6.67 -4.88
CA MET A 40 -9.06 7.38 -4.57
C MET A 40 -9.03 7.98 -3.15
N ASN A 41 -10.18 8.10 -2.48
CA ASN A 41 -10.28 8.50 -1.08
C ASN A 41 -10.17 7.33 -0.09
N SER A 42 -10.06 6.09 -0.59
CA SER A 42 -9.63 4.96 0.23
C SER A 42 -8.12 5.08 0.47
N ASN A 43 -7.65 4.61 1.63
CA ASN A 43 -6.22 4.58 1.88
C ASN A 43 -5.60 3.57 0.94
N ARG A 44 -4.99 4.05 -0.14
CA ARG A 44 -4.36 3.21 -1.15
C ARG A 44 -3.42 2.16 -0.53
N PHE A 45 -2.74 2.47 0.57
CA PHE A 45 -1.90 1.46 1.25
C PHE A 45 -2.71 0.31 1.83
N ILE A 46 -3.92 0.57 2.33
CA ILE A 46 -4.83 -0.48 2.80
C ILE A 46 -5.35 -1.28 1.62
N ASP A 47 -5.73 -0.62 0.51
CA ASP A 47 -6.20 -1.32 -0.68
C ASP A 47 -5.09 -2.21 -1.26
N ASP A 48 -3.87 -1.69 -1.38
CA ASP A 48 -2.69 -2.42 -1.84
C ASP A 48 -2.37 -3.61 -0.92
N GLU A 49 -2.50 -3.45 0.42
CA GLU A 49 -2.35 -4.55 1.41
C GLU A 49 -3.49 -5.59 1.33
N LEU A 50 -4.70 -5.18 0.94
CA LEU A 50 -5.84 -6.09 0.81
C LEU A 50 -5.89 -6.79 -0.56
N SER A 51 -5.27 -6.20 -1.59
CA SER A 51 -5.27 -6.73 -2.95
C SER A 51 -3.94 -7.38 -3.35
N TYR A 52 -3.15 -7.87 -2.38
CA TYR A 52 -1.87 -8.50 -2.69
C TYR A 52 -2.04 -9.80 -3.50
N ASP A 53 -1.20 -9.96 -4.51
CA ASP A 53 -1.12 -11.17 -5.33
C ASP A 53 -0.20 -12.19 -4.64
N ILE A 54 -0.81 -13.26 -4.13
CA ILE A 54 -0.13 -14.31 -3.36
C ILE A 54 0.94 -15.01 -4.22
N ASP A 55 0.66 -15.24 -5.50
CA ASP A 55 1.55 -16.00 -6.39
C ASP A 55 2.81 -15.20 -6.71
N THR A 56 2.64 -13.89 -6.95
CA THR A 56 3.79 -12.98 -7.14
C THR A 56 4.63 -12.87 -5.87
N MET A 57 3.99 -12.73 -4.71
CA MET A 57 4.68 -12.64 -3.42
C MET A 57 5.45 -13.93 -3.10
N GLN A 58 4.89 -15.10 -3.40
CA GLN A 58 5.59 -16.37 -3.25
C GLN A 58 6.83 -16.42 -4.15
N THR A 59 6.68 -16.04 -5.41
CA THR A 59 7.80 -16.01 -6.37
C THR A 59 8.92 -15.08 -5.90
N GLU A 60 8.57 -13.88 -5.42
CA GLU A 60 9.54 -12.93 -4.86
C GLU A 60 10.22 -13.48 -3.60
N SER A 61 9.47 -14.14 -2.72
CA SER A 61 10.00 -14.79 -1.52
C SER A 61 11.02 -15.87 -1.89
N GLU A 62 10.74 -16.71 -2.88
CA GLU A 62 11.67 -17.76 -3.34
C GLU A 62 12.98 -17.15 -3.87
N ILE A 63 12.90 -16.05 -4.64
CA ILE A 63 14.07 -15.31 -5.12
C ILE A 63 14.89 -14.77 -3.94
N LEU A 64 14.23 -14.14 -2.96
CA LEU A 64 14.91 -13.57 -1.79
C LEU A 64 15.60 -14.65 -0.96
N VAL A 65 14.93 -15.78 -0.74
CA VAL A 65 15.49 -16.94 -0.01
C VAL A 65 16.70 -17.50 -0.76
N SER A 66 16.65 -17.57 -2.10
CA SER A 66 17.78 -18.03 -2.91
C SER A 66 19.02 -17.14 -2.82
N GLY A 67 18.84 -15.85 -2.51
CA GLY A 67 19.92 -14.88 -2.34
C GLY A 67 20.57 -14.88 -0.95
N LEU A 68 20.04 -15.64 0.00
CA LEU A 68 20.57 -15.69 1.37
C LEU A 68 21.87 -16.48 1.43
N ASN A 69 22.83 -15.98 2.23
CA ASN A 69 23.98 -16.80 2.60
C ASN A 69 23.60 -17.84 3.66
N SER A 70 24.50 -18.80 3.92
CA SER A 70 24.24 -19.91 4.83
C SER A 70 23.83 -19.49 6.26
N GLU A 71 24.40 -18.41 6.78
CA GLU A 71 24.06 -17.90 8.13
C GLU A 71 22.65 -17.27 8.15
N GLN A 72 22.34 -16.49 7.11
CA GLN A 72 21.03 -15.85 6.96
C GLN A 72 19.92 -16.88 6.71
N LEU A 73 20.19 -17.88 5.87
CA LEU A 73 19.24 -18.98 5.61
C LEU A 73 18.97 -19.78 6.88
N HIS A 74 20.03 -20.13 7.64
CA HIS A 74 19.88 -20.82 8.91
C HIS A 74 19.03 -20.01 9.91
N ALA A 75 19.28 -18.70 10.02
CA ALA A 75 18.48 -17.83 10.87
C ALA A 75 17.02 -17.77 10.40
N PHE A 76 16.78 -17.65 9.09
CA PHE A 76 15.44 -17.63 8.50
C PHE A 76 14.66 -18.91 8.84
N THR A 77 15.23 -20.09 8.58
CA THR A 77 14.59 -21.39 8.86
C THR A 77 14.32 -21.58 10.35
N ALA A 78 15.27 -21.25 11.23
CA ALA A 78 15.08 -21.39 12.67
C ALA A 78 13.93 -20.52 13.19
N ILE A 79 13.78 -19.31 12.65
CA ILE A 79 12.70 -18.39 13.02
C ILE A 79 11.35 -18.91 12.51
N THR A 80 11.27 -19.29 11.23
CA THR A 80 10.02 -19.77 10.64
C THR A 80 9.54 -21.03 11.34
N GLU A 81 10.41 -22.00 11.61
CA GLU A 81 10.08 -23.21 12.36
C GLU A 81 9.59 -22.90 13.79
N THR A 82 10.22 -21.94 14.46
CA THR A 82 9.83 -21.54 15.82
C THR A 82 8.44 -20.92 15.84
N VAL A 83 8.15 -20.03 14.88
CA VAL A 83 6.83 -19.41 14.71
C VAL A 83 5.78 -20.46 14.35
N LEU A 84 6.07 -21.34 13.39
CA LEU A 84 5.16 -22.42 12.97
C LEU A 84 4.89 -23.42 14.10
N SER A 85 5.87 -23.65 14.97
CA SER A 85 5.74 -24.48 16.16
C SER A 85 5.04 -23.78 17.33
N ASN A 86 4.65 -22.50 17.17
CA ASN A 86 4.13 -21.63 18.22
C ASN A 86 4.99 -21.62 19.49
N LYS A 87 6.32 -21.61 19.31
CA LYS A 87 7.30 -21.58 20.39
C LYS A 87 7.84 -20.17 20.56
N PRO A 88 8.12 -19.72 21.80
CA PRO A 88 8.83 -18.47 22.00
C PRO A 88 10.30 -18.62 21.58
N GLY A 89 10.87 -17.59 20.97
CA GLY A 89 12.28 -17.54 20.59
C GLY A 89 12.81 -16.12 20.55
N PHE A 90 14.10 -15.95 20.86
CA PHE A 90 14.80 -14.66 20.74
C PHE A 90 15.93 -14.80 19.74
N PHE A 91 15.88 -13.99 18.68
CA PHE A 91 16.81 -14.07 17.55
C PHE A 91 17.53 -12.74 17.38
N ARG A 92 18.87 -12.77 17.31
CA ARG A 92 19.67 -11.58 17.00
C ARG A 92 20.22 -11.74 15.58
N ILE A 93 19.62 -11.00 14.65
CA ILE A 93 19.97 -11.05 13.23
C ILE A 93 20.76 -9.78 12.89
N ARG A 94 21.89 -9.93 12.20
CA ARG A 94 22.66 -8.80 11.68
C ARG A 94 22.29 -8.58 10.21
N ILE A 95 21.48 -7.56 9.96
CA ILE A 95 21.10 -7.17 8.60
C ILE A 95 22.22 -6.27 8.03
N ARG A 96 22.86 -6.70 6.93
CA ARG A 96 23.83 -5.88 6.20
C ARG A 96 23.08 -5.11 5.12
N TRP A 97 22.88 -3.81 5.33
CA TRP A 97 22.40 -2.92 4.28
C TRP A 97 23.52 -2.71 3.25
N HIS A 98 23.27 -3.09 1.99
CA HIS A 98 24.03 -2.53 0.86
C HIS A 98 23.29 -1.26 0.42
N ARG A 99 24.02 -0.15 0.37
CA ARG A 99 23.55 1.14 -0.12
C ARG A 99 24.14 1.38 -1.49
#